data_AF-A0A2S8B0A4-F1
#
_entry.id   AF-A0A2S8B0A4-F1
#
_cell.length_a   1.000
_cell.length_b   1.000
_cell.length_c   1.000
_cell.angle_alpha   90.00
_cell.angle_beta   90.00
_cell.angle_gamma   90.00
#
_symmetry.space_group_name_H-M   'P 1'
#
loop_
_entity.id
_entity.type
_entity.pdbx_description
1 polymer ?
#
loop_
_entity_poly.entity_id
_entity_poly.type
_entity_poly.pdbx_seq_one_letter_code
_entity_poly.pdbx_strand_id
1 'polypeptide(L)'
;MAKGGNSLQAVLNRAKADGDAAPAPAPAIEPVDVSRKAPPSGRQGTKLIGGHFPPEVSTQLRIIAAEEGTTVQSLLGEALDDLFVKKGRGRITS
;
A
#
# COMPACT_ATOMS: atom_id res chain seq x y z
N MET A 1 41.12 0.18 -35.19
CA MET A 1 39.67 0.10 -35.45
C MET A 1 39.06 -0.92 -34.50
N ALA A 2 38.43 -0.48 -33.40
CA ALA A 2 37.90 -1.36 -32.36
C ALA A 2 36.53 -1.91 -32.77
N LYS A 3 36.39 -3.24 -32.82
CA LYS A 3 35.10 -3.92 -33.05
C LYS A 3 34.50 -4.26 -31.68
N GLY A 4 33.65 -3.38 -31.17
CA GLY A 4 32.95 -3.56 -29.89
C GLY A 4 32.10 -4.83 -29.91
N GLY A 5 32.46 -5.79 -29.06
CA GLY A 5 31.74 -7.06 -28.92
C GLY A 5 30.37 -6.85 -28.28
N ASN A 6 29.33 -7.41 -28.91
CA ASN A 6 27.92 -7.18 -28.60
C ASN A 6 27.52 -7.88 -27.28
N SER A 7 27.45 -7.14 -26.17
CA SER A 7 27.11 -7.63 -24.82
C SER A 7 25.74 -8.33 -24.75
N LEU A 8 24.79 -7.89 -25.59
CA LEU A 8 23.48 -8.51 -25.74
C LEU A 8 23.56 -9.96 -26.25
N GLN A 9 24.52 -10.29 -27.11
CA GLN A 9 24.65 -11.67 -27.60
C GLN A 9 25.18 -12.61 -26.52
N ALA A 10 25.97 -12.11 -25.58
CA ALA A 10 26.45 -12.91 -24.44
C ALA A 10 25.30 -13.29 -23.50
N VAL A 11 24.37 -12.37 -23.21
CA VAL A 11 23.19 -12.67 -22.37
C VAL A 11 22.19 -13.60 -23.07
N LEU A 12 22.00 -13.47 -24.38
CA LEU A 12 21.15 -14.37 -25.17
C LEU A 12 21.68 -15.82 -25.19
N ASN A 13 23.00 -16.01 -25.29
CA ASN A 13 23.59 -17.35 -25.27
C ASN A 13 23.53 -18.00 -23.87
N ARG A 14 23.65 -17.20 -22.80
CA ARG A 14 23.45 -17.69 -21.43
C ARG A 14 22.02 -18.21 -21.23
N ALA A 15 21.02 -17.43 -21.63
CA ALA A 15 19.61 -17.83 -21.50
C ALA A 15 19.27 -19.10 -22.30
N LYS A 16 19.94 -19.38 -23.43
CA LYS A 16 19.74 -20.61 -24.21
C LYS A 16 20.41 -21.84 -23.59
N ALA A 17 21.49 -21.65 -22.82
CA ALA A 17 22.19 -22.75 -22.15
C ALA A 17 21.44 -23.25 -20.90
N ASP A 18 20.65 -22.38 -20.26
CA ASP A 18 19.85 -22.70 -19.06
C ASP A 18 18.48 -23.34 -19.39
N GLY A 19 18.20 -23.67 -20.65
CA GLY A 19 16.89 -24.11 -21.13
C GLY A 19 16.58 -25.62 -21.06
N ASP A 20 17.49 -26.47 -20.59
CA ASP A 20 17.33 -27.95 -20.61
C ASP A 20 17.50 -28.62 -19.23
N ALA A 21 17.29 -27.88 -18.15
CA ALA A 21 17.13 -28.47 -16.82
C ALA A 21 15.64 -28.60 -16.51
N ALA A 22 15.15 -29.84 -16.43
CA ALA A 22 13.82 -30.15 -15.92
C ALA A 22 13.62 -29.46 -14.56
N PRO A 23 12.45 -28.83 -14.29
CA PRO A 23 12.24 -28.13 -13.04
C PRO A 23 12.32 -29.13 -11.89
N ALA A 24 13.29 -28.95 -11.00
CA ALA A 24 13.31 -29.62 -9.71
C ALA A 24 11.99 -29.33 -8.98
N PRO A 25 11.43 -30.29 -8.23
CA PRO A 25 10.17 -30.09 -7.52
C PRO A 25 10.29 -28.86 -6.62
N ALA A 26 9.41 -27.88 -6.83
CA ALA A 26 9.34 -26.70 -5.99
C ALA A 26 9.15 -27.14 -4.53
N PRO A 27 9.83 -26.52 -3.56
CA PRO A 27 9.57 -26.79 -2.14
C PRO A 27 8.08 -26.54 -1.88
N ALA A 28 7.42 -27.51 -1.23
CA ALA A 28 6.05 -27.35 -0.80
C ALA A 28 5.94 -26.09 0.05
N ILE A 29 5.05 -25.18 -0.35
CA ILE A 29 4.75 -23.97 0.42
C ILE A 29 4.01 -24.44 1.67
N GLU A 30 4.73 -24.59 2.77
CA GLU A 30 4.14 -24.75 4.11
C GLU A 30 3.15 -23.58 4.33
N PRO A 31 1.91 -23.84 4.77
CA PRO A 31 0.95 -22.78 5.04
C PRO A 31 1.54 -21.88 6.13
N VAL A 32 1.81 -20.63 5.78
CA VAL A 32 2.18 -19.59 6.74
C VAL A 32 1.06 -19.47 7.77
N ASP A 33 1.35 -19.85 9.01
CA ASP A 33 0.48 -19.60 10.15
C ASP A 33 0.32 -18.08 10.28
N VAL A 34 -0.84 -17.57 9.87
CA VAL A 34 -1.22 -16.15 9.97
C VAL A 34 -1.56 -15.75 11.40
N SER A 35 -1.06 -16.48 12.41
CA SER A 35 -1.11 -16.13 13.82
C SER A 35 -0.94 -14.63 13.99
N ARG A 36 -2.00 -14.03 14.53
CA ARG A 36 -2.37 -12.62 14.46
C ARG A 36 -1.16 -11.74 14.74
N LYS A 37 -0.54 -11.21 13.68
CA LYS A 37 0.51 -10.21 13.79
C LYS A 37 -0.04 -9.04 14.59
N ALA A 38 0.64 -8.70 15.69
CA ALA A 38 0.24 -7.58 16.54
C ALA A 38 0.04 -6.33 15.66
N PRO A 39 -1.01 -5.52 15.90
CA PRO A 39 -1.25 -4.34 15.11
C PRO A 39 -0.02 -3.43 15.16
N PRO A 40 0.35 -2.77 14.05
CA PRO A 40 1.40 -1.75 14.04
C PRO A 40 1.20 -0.80 15.22
N SER A 41 2.28 -0.33 15.85
CA SER A 41 2.22 0.54 17.04
C SER A 41 1.26 1.71 16.88
N GLY A 42 1.22 2.33 15.69
CA GLY A 42 0.31 3.44 15.36
C GLY A 42 -1.18 3.10 15.24
N ARG A 43 -1.58 1.82 15.38
CA ARG A 43 -2.98 1.38 15.38
C ARG A 43 -3.46 0.92 16.74
N GLN A 44 -2.58 0.88 17.75
CA GLN A 44 -2.96 0.48 19.11
C GLN A 44 -4.00 1.47 19.67
N GLY A 45 -5.08 0.94 20.27
CA GLY A 45 -6.17 1.76 20.83
C GLY A 45 -7.10 2.41 19.80
N THR A 46 -6.89 2.21 18.49
CA THR A 46 -7.74 2.78 17.43
C THR A 46 -8.59 1.70 16.75
N LYS A 47 -9.72 2.10 16.17
CA LYS A 47 -10.58 1.23 15.34
C LYS A 47 -10.68 1.81 13.94
N LEU A 48 -10.66 0.94 12.92
CA LEU A 48 -10.88 1.34 11.53
C LEU A 48 -12.36 1.72 11.34
N ILE A 49 -12.59 2.93 10.85
CA ILE A 49 -13.89 3.39 10.37
C ILE A 49 -13.72 3.64 8.87
N GLY A 50 -14.51 2.96 8.02
CA GLY A 50 -14.37 3.06 6.57
C GLY A 50 -15.63 2.63 5.82
N GLY A 51 -15.74 3.07 4.57
CA GLY A 51 -16.83 2.76 3.64
C GLY A 51 -16.37 2.86 2.18
N HIS A 52 -17.20 2.40 1.25
CA HIS A 52 -16.93 2.54 -0.18
C HIS A 52 -17.43 3.90 -0.68
N PHE A 53 -16.57 4.63 -1.38
CA PHE A 53 -16.88 5.92 -1.97
C PHE A 53 -16.43 5.96 -3.43
N PRO A 54 -17.00 6.85 -4.25
CA PRO A 54 -16.46 7.14 -5.57
C PRO A 54 -15.00 7.57 -5.51
N PRO A 55 -14.16 7.20 -6.49
CA PRO A 55 -12.73 7.54 -6.50
C PRO A 55 -12.50 9.05 -6.45
N GLU A 56 -13.43 9.85 -6.98
CA GLU A 56 -13.40 11.32 -6.96
C GLU A 56 -13.33 11.87 -5.54
N VAL A 57 -14.00 11.23 -4.57
CA VAL A 57 -13.97 11.64 -3.16
C VAL A 57 -12.56 11.50 -2.60
N SER A 58 -11.87 10.39 -2.89
CA SER A 58 -10.49 10.21 -2.45
C SER A 58 -9.55 11.22 -3.10
N THR A 59 -9.79 11.59 -4.36
CA THR A 59 -8.97 12.58 -5.06
C THR A 59 -9.13 13.96 -4.42
N GLN A 60 -10.36 14.38 -4.18
CA GLN A 60 -10.65 15.68 -3.56
C GLN A 60 -10.06 15.79 -2.15
N LEU A 61 -10.20 14.75 -1.31
CA LEU A 61 -9.59 14.75 0.03
C LEU A 61 -8.07 14.91 0.00
N ARG A 62 -7.39 14.33 -1.00
CA ARG A 62 -5.94 14.46 -1.16
C ARG A 62 -5.54 15.84 -1.67
N ILE A 63 -6.33 16.43 -2.56
CA ILE A 63 -6.11 17.80 -3.04
C ILE A 63 -6.19 18.78 -1.88
N ILE A 64 -7.29 18.75 -1.11
CA ILE A 64 -7.48 19.61 0.07
C ILE A 64 -6.32 19.43 1.06
N ALA A 65 -5.95 18.17 1.35
CA ALA A 65 -4.86 17.89 2.26
C ALA A 65 -3.52 18.50 1.79
N ALA A 66 -3.24 18.44 0.48
CA ALA A 66 -2.04 19.04 -0.10
C ALA A 66 -2.09 20.57 -0.09
N GLU A 67 -3.23 21.17 -0.38
CA GLU A 67 -3.43 22.63 -0.39
C GLU A 67 -3.29 23.23 1.03
N GLU A 68 -3.82 22.55 2.04
CA GLU A 68 -3.79 23.00 3.43
C GLU A 68 -2.55 22.54 4.22
N GLY A 69 -1.70 21.70 3.63
CA GLY A 69 -0.53 21.14 4.31
C GLY A 69 -0.89 20.20 5.47
N THR A 70 -2.02 19.51 5.36
CA THR A 70 -2.55 18.58 6.38
C THR A 70 -2.58 17.15 5.86
N THR A 71 -3.23 16.25 6.59
CA THR A 71 -3.41 14.85 6.18
C THR A 71 -4.89 14.53 5.97
N VAL A 72 -5.18 13.56 5.09
CA VAL A 72 -6.54 13.04 4.90
C VAL A 72 -7.13 12.53 6.22
N GLN A 73 -6.30 11.96 7.10
CA GLN A 73 -6.75 11.52 8.43
C GLN A 73 -7.21 12.69 9.30
N SER A 74 -6.49 13.82 9.27
CA SER A 74 -6.88 15.04 9.99
C SER A 74 -8.20 15.61 9.47
N LEU A 75 -8.36 15.69 8.14
CA LEU A 75 -9.60 16.15 7.51
C LEU A 75 -10.80 15.25 7.87
N LEU A 76 -10.59 13.94 7.88
CA LEU A 76 -11.63 13.00 8.31
C LEU A 76 -11.97 13.16 9.79
N GLY A 77 -10.97 13.41 10.65
CA GLY A 77 -11.19 13.73 12.07
C GLY A 77 -12.06 14.97 12.23
N GLU A 78 -11.69 16.07 11.58
CA GLU A 78 -12.47 17.31 11.62
C GLU A 78 -13.90 17.12 11.13
N ALA A 79 -14.10 16.43 10.00
CA ALA A 79 -15.43 16.16 9.47
C ALA A 79 -16.30 15.31 10.42
N LEU A 80 -15.69 14.36 11.15
CA LEU A 80 -16.36 13.55 12.15
C LEU A 80 -16.74 14.38 13.39
N ASP A 81 -15.84 15.24 13.87
CA ASP A 81 -16.12 16.17 14.96
C ASP A 81 -17.25 17.14 14.62
N ASP A 82 -17.24 17.69 13.42
CA ASP A 82 -18.32 18.53 12.90
C ASP A 82 -19.65 17.79 12.85
N LEU A 83 -19.65 16.52 12.43
CA LEU A 83 -20.84 15.68 12.45
C LEU A 83 -21.33 15.46 13.89
N PHE A 84 -20.44 15.21 14.84
CA PHE A 84 -20.81 15.03 16.25
C PHE A 84 -21.43 16.29 16.84
N VAL A 85 -20.82 17.44 16.62
CA VAL A 85 -21.36 18.74 17.06
C VAL A 85 -22.74 18.98 16.45
N LYS A 86 -22.91 18.74 15.14
CA LYS A 86 -24.22 18.84 14.46
C LYS A 86 -25.28 17.89 15.04
N LYS A 87 -24.87 16.80 15.71
CA LYS A 87 -25.76 15.85 16.39
C LYS A 87 -25.87 16.08 17.90
N GLY A 88 -25.39 17.22 18.41
CA GLY A 88 -25.44 17.55 19.84
C GLY A 88 -24.48 16.72 20.70
N ARG A 89 -23.42 16.17 20.08
CA ARG A 89 -22.32 15.46 20.76
C ARG A 89 -21.09 16.36 20.84
N GLY A 90 -20.15 16.00 21.70
CA GLY A 90 -18.85 16.69 21.80
C GLY A 90 -17.86 16.24 20.73
N ARG A 91 -16.74 16.97 20.61
CA ARG A 91 -15.58 16.60 19.79
C ARG A 91 -14.79 15.46 20.45
N ILE A 92 -14.27 14.54 19.66
CA ILE A 92 -13.58 13.32 20.08
C ILE A 92 -12.23 13.17 19.36
N THR A 93 -12.12 13.61 18.11
CA THR A 93 -10.96 13.33 17.24
C THR A 93 -9.87 14.41 17.23
N SER A 94 -10.15 15.58 17.80
CA SER A 94 -9.22 16.71 18.01
C SER A 94 -8.03 16.40 18.91
#